data_AF-A0A973H6C5-F1
#
_entry.id   AF-A0A973H6C5-F1
#
_cell.length_a   1.000
_cell.length_b   1.000
_cell.length_c   1.000
_cell.angle_alpha   90.00
_cell.angle_beta   90.00
_cell.angle_gamma   90.00
#
_symmetry.space_group_name_H-M   'P 1'
#
loop_
_entity.id
_entity.type
_entity.pdbx_description
1 polymer ?
#
loop_
_entity_poly.entity_id
_entity_poly.type
_entity_poly.pdbx_seq_one_letter_code
_entity_poly.pdbx_strand_id
1 'polypeptide(L)'
;MNAKRVNAAAGVIHASQVKGKQTATGLAADLEAACMLQSPETAAEQVELRAMLEKRTELLRVVQATARRLRKEADGRKAFGDQLKAENAGLRDLNRKLVEQAREARAYVTAMRPDYQAAARLRRENDELRARVAELEAHEKRALPWAHAMPDDDLHGFLGDLVSAAMGRWQHSPEVPDREVLAAVEKACAQWRTPGQGYRSDEPETDGITLRFAPVAALREDPHESPLHHTYRLGRDLPQPDAAP
;
A
#
# COMPACT_ATOMS: atom_id res chain seq x y z
N MET A 1 47.13 -83.15 42.08
CA MET A 1 47.34 -82.63 40.70
C MET A 1 46.01 -82.71 39.97
N ASN A 2 45.46 -81.59 39.47
CA ASN A 2 44.12 -81.58 38.86
C ASN A 2 44.20 -82.11 37.42
N ALA A 3 43.73 -83.35 37.20
CA ALA A 3 43.78 -84.02 35.89
C ALA A 3 43.14 -83.19 34.76
N LYS A 4 42.13 -82.37 35.07
CA LYS A 4 41.51 -81.48 34.08
C LYS A 4 42.48 -80.40 33.59
N ARG A 5 43.29 -79.80 34.48
CA ARG A 5 44.30 -78.80 34.09
C ARG A 5 45.42 -79.43 33.28
N VAL A 6 45.86 -80.63 33.66
CA VAL A 6 46.90 -81.37 32.94
C VAL A 6 46.44 -81.73 31.52
N ASN A 7 45.22 -82.25 31.37
CA ASN A 7 44.66 -82.59 30.06
C ASN A 7 44.45 -81.35 29.18
N ALA A 8 43.98 -80.23 29.75
CA ALA A 8 43.85 -78.98 29.02
C ALA A 8 45.21 -78.41 28.59
N ALA A 9 46.26 -78.49 29.43
CA ALA A 9 47.62 -78.08 29.07
C ALA A 9 48.18 -78.94 27.94
N ALA A 10 47.97 -80.26 27.98
CA ALA A 10 48.36 -81.17 26.92
C ALA A 10 47.68 -80.81 25.58
N GLY A 11 46.40 -80.43 25.62
CA GLY A 11 45.68 -79.94 24.44
C GLY A 11 46.29 -78.67 23.83
N VAL A 12 46.65 -77.69 24.67
CA VAL A 12 47.30 -76.43 24.23
C VAL A 12 48.68 -76.72 23.61
N ILE A 13 49.48 -77.58 24.25
CA ILE A 13 50.80 -78.00 23.74
C ILE A 13 50.65 -78.67 22.37
N HIS A 14 49.71 -79.62 22.24
CA HIS A 14 49.48 -80.31 20.99
C HIS A 14 49.04 -79.35 19.87
N ALA A 15 48.09 -78.46 20.15
CA ALA A 15 47.65 -77.45 19.18
C ALA A 15 48.78 -76.50 18.75
N SER A 16 49.68 -76.15 19.65
CA SER A 16 50.87 -75.32 19.36
C SER A 16 51.88 -76.06 18.48
N GLN A 17 52.13 -77.35 18.77
CA GLN A 17 53.00 -78.21 17.96
C GLN A 17 52.46 -78.41 16.54
N VAL A 18 51.14 -78.57 16.38
CA VAL A 18 50.48 -78.66 15.06
C VAL A 18 50.65 -77.37 14.26
N LYS A 19 50.70 -76.21 14.92
CA LYS A 19 51.02 -74.91 14.29
C LYS A 19 52.52 -74.72 13.99
N GLY A 20 53.34 -75.76 14.18
CA GLY A 20 54.78 -75.74 13.91
C GLY A 20 55.64 -75.10 15.00
N LYS A 21 55.06 -74.72 16.14
CA LYS A 21 55.84 -74.20 17.27
C LYS A 21 56.37 -75.36 18.09
N GLN A 22 57.67 -75.62 17.98
CA GLN A 22 58.35 -76.70 18.72
C GLN A 22 59.35 -76.19 19.77
N THR A 23 59.61 -74.88 19.81
CA THR A 23 60.52 -74.32 20.80
C THR A 23 59.84 -74.23 22.16
N ALA A 24 60.60 -74.51 23.23
CA ALA A 24 60.10 -74.41 24.61
C ALA A 24 59.52 -73.02 24.91
N THR A 25 60.13 -71.97 24.37
CA THR A 25 59.63 -70.58 24.46
C THR A 25 58.27 -70.40 23.78
N GLY A 26 58.07 -71.00 22.60
CA GLY A 26 56.79 -70.95 21.89
C GLY A 26 55.68 -71.69 22.63
N LEU A 27 56.00 -72.85 23.21
CA LEU A 27 55.05 -73.63 24.02
C LEU A 27 54.71 -72.93 25.35
N ALA A 28 55.70 -72.35 26.03
CA ALA A 28 55.50 -71.58 27.26
C ALA A 28 54.64 -70.32 27.00
N ALA A 29 54.87 -69.61 25.89
CA ALA A 29 54.07 -68.46 25.50
C ALA A 29 52.60 -68.84 25.22
N ASP A 30 52.34 -69.97 24.56
CA ASP A 30 50.98 -70.43 24.30
C ASP A 30 50.28 -70.94 25.58
N LEU A 31 51.02 -71.55 26.51
CA LEU A 31 50.49 -71.93 27.84
C LEU A 31 50.21 -70.72 28.74
N GLU A 32 51.07 -69.68 28.70
CA GLU A 32 50.85 -68.40 29.39
C GLU A 32 49.65 -67.66 28.80
N ALA A 33 49.51 -67.64 27.47
CA ALA A 33 48.35 -67.04 26.79
C ALA A 33 47.03 -67.74 27.14
N ALA A 34 47.09 -69.05 27.41
CA ALA A 34 45.98 -69.85 27.94
C ALA A 34 45.83 -69.75 29.47
N CYS A 35 46.64 -68.92 30.15
CA CYS A 35 46.67 -68.73 31.60
C CYS A 35 46.94 -70.02 32.40
N MET A 36 47.63 -71.00 31.81
CA MET A 36 47.85 -72.34 32.40
C MET A 36 49.04 -72.40 33.35
N LEU A 37 49.96 -71.44 33.27
CA LEU A 37 51.13 -71.31 34.15
C LEU A 37 50.83 -70.45 35.40
N GLN A 38 49.66 -69.83 35.46
CA GLN A 38 49.25 -68.94 36.55
C GLN A 38 48.38 -69.64 37.60
N SER A 39 48.27 -69.04 38.78
CA SER A 39 47.26 -69.46 39.77
C SER A 39 45.86 -69.20 39.19
N PRO A 40 44.85 -70.02 39.55
CA PRO A 40 43.50 -69.84 39.02
C PRO A 40 42.89 -68.48 39.41
N GLU A 41 43.30 -67.90 40.53
CA GLU A 41 42.89 -66.57 40.98
C GLU A 41 43.47 -65.48 40.05
N THR A 42 44.76 -65.54 39.74
CA THR A 42 45.39 -64.60 38.79
C THR A 42 44.78 -64.71 37.40
N ALA A 43 44.50 -65.94 36.93
CA ALA A 43 43.84 -66.15 35.63
C ALA A 43 42.44 -65.52 35.59
N ALA A 44 41.65 -65.67 36.67
CA ALA A 44 40.33 -65.07 36.78
C ALA A 44 40.38 -63.53 36.77
N GLU A 45 41.32 -62.95 37.52
CA GLU A 45 41.55 -61.50 37.54
C GLU A 45 41.96 -60.98 36.15
N GLN A 46 42.84 -61.67 35.43
CA GLN A 46 43.22 -61.28 34.08
C GLN A 46 42.04 -61.29 33.11
N VAL A 47 41.14 -62.27 33.22
CA VAL A 47 39.92 -62.33 32.40
C VAL A 47 38.99 -61.16 32.72
N GLU A 48 38.79 -60.85 34.01
CA GLU A 48 37.99 -59.72 34.45
C GLU A 48 38.56 -58.38 33.95
N LEU A 49 39.86 -58.17 34.10
CA LEU A 49 40.54 -56.96 33.61
C LEU A 49 40.43 -56.80 32.09
N ARG A 50 40.54 -57.89 31.32
CA ARG A 50 40.33 -57.85 29.86
C ARG A 50 38.90 -57.45 29.51
N ALA A 51 37.90 -58.00 30.21
CA ALA A 51 36.50 -57.63 30.02
C ALA A 51 36.23 -56.15 30.38
N MET A 52 36.83 -55.65 31.46
CA MET A 52 36.74 -54.23 31.84
C MET A 52 37.40 -53.33 30.79
N LEU A 53 38.56 -53.70 30.27
CA LEU A 53 39.24 -52.95 29.21
C LEU A 53 38.41 -52.92 27.93
N GLU A 54 37.84 -54.05 27.51
CA GLU A 54 36.95 -54.11 26.36
C GLU A 54 35.74 -53.18 26.53
N LYS A 55 35.05 -53.25 27.67
CA LYS A 55 33.95 -52.36 28.01
C LYS A 55 34.36 -50.89 27.98
N ARG A 56 35.54 -50.55 28.52
CA ARG A 56 36.08 -49.19 28.51
C ARG A 56 36.40 -48.72 27.08
N THR A 57 36.98 -49.58 26.25
CA THR A 57 37.25 -49.24 24.85
C THR A 57 35.98 -48.98 24.07
N GLU A 58 34.91 -49.74 24.34
CA GLU A 58 33.62 -49.52 23.71
C GLU A 58 32.98 -48.20 24.15
N LEU A 59 33.00 -47.89 25.46
CA LEU A 59 32.56 -46.58 25.95
C LEU A 59 33.34 -45.43 25.32
N LEU A 60 34.66 -45.58 25.16
CA LEU A 60 35.49 -44.57 24.49
C LEU A 60 35.08 -44.38 23.02
N ARG A 61 34.75 -45.46 22.30
CA ARG A 61 34.23 -45.34 20.92
C ARG A 61 32.91 -44.58 20.88
N VAL A 62 31.98 -44.88 21.79
CA VAL A 62 30.68 -44.19 21.87
C VAL A 62 30.87 -42.70 22.19
N VAL A 63 31.74 -42.37 23.15
CA VAL A 63 32.06 -40.97 23.50
C VAL A 63 32.70 -40.25 22.32
N GLN A 64 33.65 -40.87 21.63
CA GLN A 64 34.28 -40.29 20.43
C GLN A 64 33.27 -40.07 19.29
N ALA A 65 32.37 -41.03 19.06
CA ALA A 65 31.30 -40.89 18.07
C ALA A 65 30.36 -39.73 18.42
N THR A 66 29.98 -39.63 19.69
CA THR A 66 29.12 -38.55 20.22
C THR A 66 29.80 -37.19 20.09
N ALA A 67 31.08 -37.09 20.46
CA ALA A 67 31.85 -35.85 20.33
C ALA A 67 31.97 -35.39 18.87
N ARG A 68 32.17 -36.33 17.93
CA ARG A 68 32.18 -36.04 16.49
C ARG A 68 30.83 -35.52 16.00
N ARG A 69 29.73 -36.12 16.47
CA ARG A 69 28.38 -35.65 16.15
C ARG A 69 28.13 -34.24 16.67
N LEU A 70 28.41 -33.99 17.95
CA LEU A 70 28.24 -32.67 18.56
C LEU A 70 29.08 -31.60 17.87
N ARG A 71 30.31 -31.94 17.46
CA ARG A 71 31.15 -31.03 16.68
C ARG A 71 30.53 -30.68 15.32
N LYS A 72 30.02 -31.68 14.59
CA LYS A 72 29.29 -31.43 13.32
C LYS A 72 28.05 -30.55 13.54
N GLU A 73 27.30 -30.78 14.61
CA GLU A 73 26.14 -29.94 14.96
C GLU A 73 26.56 -28.51 15.32
N ALA A 74 27.67 -28.32 16.05
CA ALA A 74 28.20 -27.00 16.36
C ALA A 74 28.68 -26.25 15.11
N ASP A 75 29.38 -26.95 14.21
CA ASP A 75 29.82 -26.40 12.92
C ASP A 75 28.62 -26.00 12.06
N GLY A 76 27.57 -26.84 12.02
CA GLY A 76 26.30 -26.54 11.33
C GLY A 76 25.58 -25.32 11.90
N ARG A 77 25.49 -25.19 13.24
CA ARG A 77 24.91 -24.00 13.89
C ARG A 77 25.70 -22.74 13.59
N LYS A 78 27.04 -22.83 13.55
CA LYS A 78 27.90 -21.71 13.19
C LYS A 78 27.65 -21.28 11.74
N ALA A 79 27.63 -22.22 10.80
CA ALA A 79 27.34 -21.93 9.40
C ALA A 79 25.98 -21.26 9.20
N PHE A 80 24.94 -21.78 9.87
CA PHE A 80 23.60 -21.17 9.86
C PHE A 80 23.59 -19.76 10.46
N GLY A 81 24.31 -19.54 11.57
CA GLY A 81 24.46 -18.21 12.17
C GLY A 81 25.17 -17.21 11.27
N ASP A 82 26.19 -17.65 10.52
CA ASP A 82 26.90 -16.82 9.55
C ASP A 82 26.01 -16.48 8.33
N GLN A 83 25.18 -17.42 7.87
CA GLN A 83 24.16 -17.16 6.84
C GLN A 83 23.15 -16.10 7.31
N LEU A 84 22.58 -16.24 8.51
CA LEU A 84 21.63 -15.26 9.05
C LEU A 84 22.24 -13.86 9.19
N LYS A 85 23.53 -13.78 9.54
CA LYS A 85 24.25 -12.48 9.58
C LYS A 85 24.35 -11.86 8.19
N ALA A 86 24.67 -12.66 7.16
CA ALA A 86 24.75 -12.19 5.79
C ALA A 86 23.39 -11.71 5.26
N GLU A 87 22.32 -12.47 5.51
CA GLU A 87 20.95 -12.07 5.15
C GLU A 87 20.51 -10.79 5.87
N ASN A 88 20.78 -10.68 7.18
CA ASN A 88 20.51 -9.44 7.94
C ASN A 88 21.30 -8.23 7.41
N ALA A 89 22.55 -8.43 6.96
CA ALA A 89 23.31 -7.36 6.32
C ALA A 89 22.63 -6.90 5.02
N GLY A 90 22.18 -7.84 4.19
CA GLY A 90 21.42 -7.55 2.97
C GLY A 90 20.12 -6.78 3.24
N LEU A 91 19.35 -7.18 4.26
CA LEU A 91 18.13 -6.48 4.67
C LEU A 91 18.41 -5.05 5.15
N ARG A 92 19.50 -4.83 5.90
CA ARG A 92 19.90 -3.49 6.35
C ARG A 92 20.25 -2.58 5.18
N ASP A 93 20.95 -3.10 4.18
CA ASP A 93 21.29 -2.33 2.98
C ASP A 93 20.07 -2.03 2.13
N LEU A 94 19.12 -2.96 2.01
CA LEU A 94 17.84 -2.69 1.35
C LEU A 94 17.04 -1.60 2.08
N ASN A 95 16.96 -1.67 3.41
CA ASN A 95 16.28 -0.65 4.21
C ASN A 95 16.93 0.73 4.04
N ARG A 96 18.27 0.80 3.97
CA ARG A 96 18.99 2.04 3.68
C ARG A 96 18.55 2.65 2.35
N LYS A 97 18.50 1.84 1.28
CA LYS A 97 18.06 2.27 -0.05
C LYS A 97 16.60 2.77 -0.03
N LEU A 98 15.71 2.08 0.67
CA LEU A 98 14.30 2.49 0.80
C LEU A 98 14.18 3.83 1.54
N VAL A 99 14.98 4.06 2.58
CA VAL A 99 15.02 5.34 3.30
C VAL A 99 15.52 6.47 2.39
N GLU A 100 16.55 6.21 1.58
CA GLU A 100 17.06 7.17 0.58
C GLU A 100 15.98 7.50 -0.47
N GLN A 101 15.32 6.49 -1.04
CA GLN A 101 14.22 6.69 -1.99
C GLN A 101 13.05 7.47 -1.35
N ALA A 102 12.69 7.15 -0.11
CA ALA A 102 11.65 7.89 0.61
C ALA A 102 12.05 9.36 0.85
N ARG A 103 13.33 9.62 1.09
CA ARG A 103 13.86 10.98 1.23
C ARG A 103 13.81 11.73 -0.10
N GLU A 104 14.20 11.11 -1.21
CA GLU A 104 14.13 11.69 -2.54
C GLU A 104 12.68 11.98 -2.95
N ALA A 105 11.76 11.05 -2.73
CA ALA A 105 10.34 11.24 -2.99
C ALA A 105 9.76 12.41 -2.17
N ARG A 106 10.12 12.52 -0.88
CA ARG A 106 9.73 13.66 -0.03
C ARG A 106 10.31 14.98 -0.54
N ALA A 107 11.56 14.99 -0.98
CA ALA A 107 12.19 16.17 -1.55
C ALA A 107 11.47 16.61 -2.84
N TYR A 108 11.16 15.65 -3.72
CA TYR A 108 10.40 15.88 -4.95
C TYR A 108 9.01 16.48 -4.68
N VAL A 109 8.24 15.88 -3.77
CA VAL A 109 6.91 16.42 -3.37
C VAL A 109 7.03 17.81 -2.75
N THR A 110 8.08 18.06 -1.98
CA THR A 110 8.35 19.39 -1.40
C THR A 110 8.66 20.41 -2.48
N ALA A 111 9.46 20.03 -3.49
CA ALA A 111 9.80 20.88 -4.62
C ALA A 111 8.60 21.22 -5.51
N MET A 112 7.62 20.30 -5.66
CA MET A 112 6.38 20.56 -6.41
C MET A 112 5.35 21.41 -5.64
N ARG A 113 5.52 21.60 -4.32
CA ARG A 113 4.54 22.32 -3.49
C ARG A 113 4.22 23.74 -3.98
N PRO A 114 5.19 24.57 -4.42
CA PRO A 114 4.91 25.91 -4.93
C PRO A 114 4.02 25.87 -6.18
N ASP A 115 4.22 24.93 -7.09
CA ASP A 115 3.42 24.80 -8.32
C ASP A 115 1.97 24.44 -7.99
N TYR A 116 1.75 23.52 -7.05
CA TYR A 116 0.40 23.20 -6.55
C TYR A 116 -0.27 24.40 -5.88
N GLN A 117 0.48 25.19 -5.11
CA GLN A 117 -0.03 26.41 -4.49
C GLN A 117 -0.36 27.49 -5.53
N ALA A 118 0.48 27.65 -6.55
CA ALA A 118 0.25 28.56 -7.67
C ALA A 118 -0.99 28.15 -8.46
N ALA A 119 -1.14 26.87 -8.79
CA ALA A 119 -2.33 26.34 -9.45
C ALA A 119 -3.59 26.55 -8.61
N ALA A 120 -3.53 26.33 -7.29
CA ALA A 120 -4.65 26.59 -6.39
C ALA A 120 -5.02 28.09 -6.32
N ARG A 121 -4.02 28.98 -6.33
CA ARG A 121 -4.23 30.42 -6.39
C ARG A 121 -4.90 30.84 -7.70
N LEU A 122 -4.39 30.37 -8.84
CA LEU A 122 -4.98 30.67 -10.15
C LEU A 122 -6.43 30.20 -10.26
N ARG A 123 -6.79 29.05 -9.67
CA ARG A 123 -8.18 28.59 -9.63
C ARG A 123 -9.08 29.57 -8.86
N ARG A 124 -8.63 30.03 -7.68
CA ARG A 124 -9.38 31.04 -6.90
C ARG A 124 -9.54 32.35 -7.66
N GLU A 125 -8.47 32.85 -8.27
CA GLU A 125 -8.53 34.06 -9.09
C GLU A 125 -9.50 33.89 -10.27
N ASN A 126 -9.53 32.71 -10.91
CA ASN A 126 -10.49 32.42 -11.97
C ASN A 126 -11.93 32.39 -11.47
N ASP A 127 -12.17 31.78 -10.31
CA ASP A 127 -13.49 31.72 -9.68
C ASP A 127 -13.98 33.12 -9.28
N GLU A 128 -13.09 33.97 -8.75
CA GLU A 128 -13.38 35.38 -8.44
C GLU A 128 -13.71 36.19 -9.71
N LEU A 129 -12.93 36.01 -10.78
CA LEU A 129 -13.21 36.66 -12.06
C LEU A 129 -14.56 36.21 -12.64
N ARG A 130 -14.87 34.92 -12.57
CA ARG A 130 -16.18 34.39 -13.00
C ARG A 130 -17.32 34.99 -12.16
N ALA A 131 -17.15 35.11 -10.86
CA ALA A 131 -18.14 35.77 -9.99
C ALA A 131 -18.32 37.24 -10.36
N ARG A 132 -17.22 37.96 -10.66
CA ARG A 132 -17.28 39.36 -11.08
C ARG A 132 -17.93 39.54 -12.45
N VAL A 133 -17.66 38.64 -13.40
CA VAL A 133 -18.34 38.62 -14.70
C VAL A 133 -19.84 38.40 -14.49
N ALA A 134 -20.25 37.42 -13.68
CA ALA A 134 -21.66 37.19 -13.38
C ALA A 134 -22.33 38.40 -12.69
N GLU A 135 -21.61 39.10 -11.79
CA GLU A 135 -22.08 40.33 -11.18
C GLU A 135 -22.24 41.44 -12.22
N LEU A 136 -21.27 41.62 -13.13
CA LEU A 136 -21.35 42.59 -14.21
C LEU A 136 -22.47 42.24 -15.18
N GLU A 137 -22.67 40.99 -15.55
CA GLU A 137 -23.79 40.54 -16.39
C GLU A 137 -25.14 40.77 -15.69
N ALA A 138 -25.19 40.72 -14.35
CA ALA A 138 -26.39 41.06 -13.57
C ALA A 138 -26.61 42.59 -13.45
N HIS A 139 -25.53 43.38 -13.36
CA HIS A 139 -25.55 44.85 -13.23
C HIS A 139 -25.65 45.58 -14.57
N GLU A 140 -25.15 44.96 -15.62
CA GLU A 140 -25.56 45.14 -17.01
C GLU A 140 -27.00 44.63 -17.11
N LYS A 141 -27.86 45.26 -16.31
CA LYS A 141 -29.25 45.53 -16.58
C LYS A 141 -29.27 46.05 -18.00
N ARG A 142 -29.42 45.08 -18.90
CA ARG A 142 -29.79 45.12 -20.30
C ARG A 142 -30.04 46.57 -20.68
N ALA A 143 -29.13 47.16 -21.45
CA ALA A 143 -29.17 48.56 -21.84
C ALA A 143 -30.59 49.01 -22.30
N LEU A 144 -31.39 48.04 -22.77
CA LEU A 144 -32.81 48.15 -23.03
C LEU A 144 -33.56 46.95 -22.38
N PRO A 145 -34.08 47.04 -21.15
CA PRO A 145 -34.80 45.93 -20.51
C PRO A 145 -36.04 45.48 -21.29
N TRP A 146 -36.63 46.44 -22.04
CA TRP A 146 -37.76 46.23 -22.93
C TRP A 146 -37.39 45.59 -24.28
N ALA A 147 -36.13 45.67 -24.73
CA ALA A 147 -35.73 45.11 -26.02
C ALA A 147 -35.90 43.58 -26.06
N HIS A 148 -35.68 42.90 -24.92
CA HIS A 148 -35.89 41.46 -24.82
C HIS A 148 -37.38 41.04 -24.77
N ALA A 149 -38.29 41.99 -24.56
CA ALA A 149 -39.72 41.73 -24.60
C ALA A 149 -40.30 41.92 -26.02
N MET A 150 -39.50 42.41 -26.97
CA MET A 150 -39.90 42.52 -28.37
C MET A 150 -39.46 41.28 -29.15
N PRO A 151 -40.27 40.79 -30.11
CA PRO A 151 -39.82 39.83 -31.11
C PRO A 151 -38.58 40.34 -31.86
N ASP A 152 -37.69 39.44 -32.25
CA ASP A 152 -36.42 39.82 -32.93
C ASP A 152 -36.66 40.65 -34.19
N ASP A 153 -37.72 40.34 -34.95
CA ASP A 153 -38.11 41.08 -36.15
C ASP A 153 -38.53 42.53 -35.83
N ASP A 154 -39.28 42.73 -34.75
CA ASP A 154 -39.73 44.06 -34.29
C ASP A 154 -38.58 44.87 -33.70
N LEU A 155 -37.65 44.21 -33.00
CA LEU A 155 -36.43 44.84 -32.50
C LEU A 155 -35.55 45.33 -33.64
N HIS A 156 -35.34 44.51 -34.67
CA HIS A 156 -34.57 44.91 -35.85
C HIS A 156 -35.25 46.05 -36.61
N GLY A 157 -36.57 46.00 -36.77
CA GLY A 157 -37.35 47.10 -37.36
C GLY A 157 -37.18 48.40 -36.57
N PHE A 158 -37.39 48.35 -35.26
CA PHE A 158 -37.23 49.52 -34.38
C PHE A 158 -35.81 50.11 -34.43
N LEU A 159 -34.78 49.27 -34.36
CA LEU A 159 -33.39 49.74 -34.45
C LEU A 159 -33.09 50.33 -35.84
N GLY A 160 -33.64 49.75 -36.90
CA GLY A 160 -33.55 50.28 -38.26
C GLY A 160 -34.20 51.66 -38.40
N ASP A 161 -35.38 51.84 -37.81
CA ASP A 161 -36.09 53.12 -37.79
C ASP A 161 -35.35 54.18 -36.98
N LEU A 162 -34.81 53.79 -35.81
CA LEU A 162 -34.02 54.68 -34.96
C LEU A 162 -32.75 55.17 -35.68
N VAL A 163 -32.03 54.27 -36.35
CA VAL A 163 -30.85 54.63 -37.14
C VAL A 163 -31.23 55.50 -38.33
N SER A 164 -32.30 55.15 -39.05
CA SER A 164 -32.79 55.94 -40.19
C SER A 164 -33.19 57.35 -39.79
N ALA A 165 -33.86 57.51 -38.64
CA ALA A 165 -34.20 58.81 -38.07
C ALA A 165 -32.95 59.60 -37.65
N ALA A 166 -31.98 58.96 -37.00
CA ALA A 166 -30.73 59.60 -36.59
C ALA A 166 -29.90 60.07 -37.80
N MET A 167 -29.75 59.21 -38.81
CA MET A 167 -29.04 59.52 -40.05
C MET A 167 -29.77 60.58 -40.87
N GLY A 168 -31.10 60.49 -40.97
CA GLY A 168 -31.93 61.50 -41.61
C GLY A 168 -31.73 62.86 -40.96
N ARG A 169 -31.77 62.95 -39.63
CA ARG A 169 -31.49 64.20 -38.92
C ARG A 169 -30.08 64.72 -39.17
N TRP A 170 -29.07 63.86 -39.09
CA TRP A 170 -27.67 64.25 -39.32
C TRP A 170 -27.44 64.80 -40.73
N GLN A 171 -28.06 64.20 -41.74
CA GLN A 171 -27.96 64.68 -43.12
C GLN A 171 -28.61 66.05 -43.33
N HIS A 172 -29.69 66.35 -42.61
CA HIS A 172 -30.41 67.63 -42.71
C HIS A 172 -29.84 68.71 -41.80
N SER A 173 -29.15 68.35 -40.73
CA SER A 173 -28.50 69.26 -39.79
C SER A 173 -27.31 68.53 -39.14
N PRO A 174 -26.10 68.65 -39.72
CA PRO A 174 -24.92 67.88 -39.31
C PRO A 174 -24.25 68.42 -38.03
N GLU A 175 -24.76 69.51 -37.45
CA GLU A 175 -24.31 69.98 -36.16
C GLU A 175 -24.59 68.90 -35.10
N VAL A 176 -23.54 68.49 -34.40
CA VAL A 176 -23.63 67.53 -33.30
C VAL A 176 -24.65 68.09 -32.30
N PRO A 177 -25.72 67.35 -31.97
CA PRO A 177 -26.72 67.83 -31.03
C PRO A 177 -26.02 68.27 -29.74
N ASP A 178 -26.41 69.42 -29.19
CA ASP A 178 -25.82 69.86 -27.94
C ASP A 178 -26.06 68.83 -26.82
N ARG A 179 -25.30 69.00 -25.74
CA ARG A 179 -25.36 68.08 -24.59
C ARG A 179 -26.76 68.02 -23.97
N GLU A 180 -27.58 69.06 -24.12
CA GLU A 180 -28.94 69.11 -23.60
C GLU A 180 -29.90 68.27 -24.44
N VAL A 181 -29.77 68.28 -25.77
CA VAL A 181 -30.55 67.44 -26.67
C VAL A 181 -30.23 65.96 -26.46
N LEU A 182 -28.95 65.61 -26.29
CA LEU A 182 -28.58 64.23 -25.95
C LEU A 182 -29.16 63.79 -24.59
N ALA A 183 -29.12 64.66 -23.58
CA ALA A 183 -29.75 64.39 -22.28
C ALA A 183 -31.28 64.27 -22.38
N ALA A 184 -31.93 65.04 -23.25
CA ALA A 184 -33.38 64.96 -23.48
C ALA A 184 -33.78 63.66 -24.18
N VAL A 185 -32.99 63.19 -25.16
CA VAL A 185 -33.18 61.88 -25.80
C VAL A 185 -32.95 60.77 -24.77
N GLU A 186 -31.89 60.84 -23.97
CA GLU A 186 -31.64 59.86 -22.90
C GLU A 186 -32.79 59.82 -21.89
N LYS A 187 -33.36 60.99 -21.53
CA LYS A 187 -34.54 61.10 -20.66
C LYS A 187 -35.79 60.49 -21.29
N ALA A 188 -36.02 60.70 -22.59
CA ALA A 188 -37.15 60.11 -23.32
C ALA A 188 -37.01 58.57 -23.40
N CYS A 189 -35.83 58.07 -23.74
CA CYS A 189 -35.53 56.64 -23.71
C CYS A 189 -35.66 56.06 -22.30
N ALA A 190 -35.29 56.82 -21.24
CA ALA A 190 -35.46 56.41 -19.85
C ALA A 190 -36.94 56.37 -19.43
N GLN A 191 -37.80 57.26 -19.94
CA GLN A 191 -39.25 57.19 -19.71
C GLN A 191 -39.86 55.94 -20.34
N TRP A 192 -39.32 55.49 -21.49
CA TRP A 192 -39.71 54.23 -22.14
C TRP A 192 -39.18 52.98 -21.39
N ARG A 193 -38.26 53.13 -20.42
CA ARG A 193 -37.77 52.03 -19.58
C ARG A 193 -38.79 51.52 -18.55
N THR A 194 -40.00 52.06 -18.49
CA THR A 194 -41.07 51.59 -17.60
C THR A 194 -42.12 50.84 -18.45
N PRO A 195 -42.05 49.50 -18.58
CA PRO A 195 -43.10 48.73 -19.23
C PRO A 195 -44.43 48.97 -18.49
N GLY A 196 -45.42 49.58 -19.16
CA GLY A 196 -46.76 49.80 -18.61
C GLY A 196 -47.29 51.24 -18.62
N GLN A 197 -46.48 52.26 -18.93
CA GLN A 197 -46.98 53.65 -19.06
C GLN A 197 -47.29 54.10 -20.49
N GLY A 198 -46.86 53.34 -21.50
CA GLY A 198 -47.35 53.49 -22.86
C GLY A 198 -48.65 52.71 -23.02
N TYR A 199 -49.78 53.42 -22.87
CA TYR A 199 -51.15 53.05 -23.28
C TYR A 199 -51.28 51.67 -23.95
N ARG A 200 -51.33 50.58 -23.17
CA ARG A 200 -51.94 49.33 -23.64
C ARG A 200 -53.43 49.53 -23.50
N SER A 201 -54.11 49.84 -24.61
CA SER A 201 -55.57 49.93 -24.69
C SER A 201 -56.25 48.56 -24.54
N ASP A 202 -55.48 47.49 -24.45
CA ASP A 202 -55.97 46.12 -24.41
C ASP A 202 -55.46 45.45 -23.13
N GLU A 203 -56.10 45.74 -22.00
CA GLU A 203 -55.99 44.90 -20.81
C GLU A 203 -56.85 43.64 -21.03
N PRO A 204 -56.26 42.43 -21.13
CA PRO A 204 -57.03 41.21 -21.02
C PRO A 204 -57.47 41.05 -19.56
N GLU A 205 -58.78 41.03 -19.38
CA GLU A 205 -59.49 40.67 -18.16
C GLU A 205 -58.86 39.42 -17.52
N THR A 206 -58.31 39.55 -16.32
CA THR A 206 -57.69 38.44 -15.60
C THR A 206 -58.74 37.38 -15.27
N ASP A 207 -58.68 36.28 -16.01
CA ASP A 207 -59.56 35.14 -15.86
C ASP A 207 -59.35 34.51 -14.47
N GLY A 208 -60.41 34.54 -13.64
CA GLY A 208 -60.37 34.15 -12.21
C GLY A 208 -60.04 32.68 -11.92
N ILE A 209 -59.78 31.89 -12.97
CA ILE A 209 -59.47 30.47 -12.89
C ILE A 209 -58.02 30.25 -12.41
N THR A 210 -57.06 31.08 -12.82
CA THR A 210 -55.64 30.88 -12.50
C THR A 210 -55.32 31.12 -11.01
N LEU A 211 -56.14 31.94 -10.33
CA LEU A 211 -56.02 32.18 -8.88
C LEU A 211 -56.52 31.01 -8.01
N ARG A 212 -57.34 30.10 -8.55
CA ARG A 212 -57.90 28.96 -7.77
C ARG A 212 -57.01 27.71 -7.76
N PHE A 213 -56.08 27.55 -8.70
CA PHE A 213 -55.27 26.33 -8.81
C PHE A 213 -53.83 26.45 -8.29
N ALA A 214 -53.45 27.60 -7.72
CA ALA A 214 -52.08 27.87 -7.27
C ALA A 214 -51.56 27.11 -6.02
N PRO A 215 -52.35 26.41 -5.15
CA PRO A 215 -51.75 25.80 -3.96
C PRO A 215 -51.37 24.31 -4.09
N VAL A 216 -51.26 23.72 -5.30
CA VAL A 216 -50.93 22.27 -5.43
C VAL A 216 -49.47 21.99 -5.78
N ALA A 217 -48.69 23.01 -6.18
CA ALA A 217 -47.28 22.82 -6.55
C ALA A 217 -46.30 22.69 -5.36
N ALA A 218 -46.77 22.84 -4.12
CA ALA A 218 -45.95 22.75 -2.91
C ALA A 218 -45.83 21.33 -2.31
N LEU A 219 -46.38 20.30 -2.97
CA LEU A 219 -46.35 18.90 -2.51
C LEU A 219 -45.48 17.99 -3.40
N ARG A 220 -44.35 18.50 -3.89
CA ARG A 220 -43.37 17.64 -4.57
C ARG A 220 -42.27 17.24 -3.57
N GLU A 221 -42.44 16.05 -3.02
CA GLU A 221 -41.49 15.37 -2.14
C GLU A 221 -40.11 15.24 -2.81
N ASP A 222 -39.07 15.53 -2.03
CA ASP A 222 -37.65 15.46 -2.42
C ASP A 222 -37.19 13.99 -2.45
N PRO A 223 -36.83 13.39 -3.62
CA PRO A 223 -36.60 11.94 -3.70
C PRO A 223 -35.20 11.46 -3.27
N HIS A 224 -34.43 12.25 -2.50
CA HIS A 224 -33.01 11.96 -2.28
C HIS A 224 -32.54 11.95 -0.82
N GLU A 225 -33.37 11.45 0.10
CA GLU A 225 -32.85 10.77 1.29
C GLU A 225 -32.60 9.29 0.96
N SER A 226 -31.39 8.97 0.52
CA SER A 226 -30.93 7.58 0.40
C SER A 226 -29.94 7.27 1.53
N PRO A 227 -30.33 6.52 2.58
CA PRO A 227 -29.43 6.15 3.65
C PRO A 227 -28.61 4.91 3.24
N LEU A 228 -27.68 5.09 2.31
CA LEU A 228 -26.71 4.07 1.91
C LEU A 228 -25.32 4.40 2.47
N HIS A 229 -25.23 4.55 3.80
CA HIS A 229 -23.98 4.34 4.51
C HIS A 229 -23.85 2.86 4.84
N HIS A 230 -23.37 2.09 3.86
CA HIS A 230 -22.88 0.74 4.10
C HIS A 230 -21.70 0.81 5.07
N THR A 231 -21.95 0.37 6.30
CA THR A 231 -20.91 -0.01 7.23
C THR A 231 -20.23 -1.28 6.70
N TYR A 232 -19.19 -1.11 5.88
CA TYR A 232 -18.26 -2.18 5.59
C TYR A 232 -17.46 -2.50 6.87
N ARG A 233 -18.03 -3.35 7.72
CA ARG A 233 -17.26 -4.24 8.58
C ARG A 233 -16.66 -5.32 7.66
N LEU A 234 -15.48 -5.04 7.10
CA LEU A 234 -14.62 -6.09 6.59
C LEU A 234 -14.11 -6.90 7.78
N GLY A 235 -14.63 -8.12 7.86
CA GLY A 235 -14.32 -9.08 8.90
C GLY A 235 -12.84 -9.42 8.97
N ARG A 236 -12.42 -9.63 10.21
CA ARG A 236 -11.40 -10.62 10.57
C ARG A 236 -11.73 -11.93 9.86
N ASP A 237 -10.75 -12.49 9.16
CA ASP A 237 -10.34 -13.90 9.27
C ASP A 237 -9.25 -14.17 8.23
N LEU A 238 -8.00 -13.93 8.62
CA LEU A 238 -6.85 -14.58 8.00
C LEU A 238 -6.41 -15.71 8.93
N PRO A 239 -6.30 -16.95 8.45
CA PRO A 239 -5.82 -18.06 9.26
C PRO A 239 -4.36 -17.83 9.66
N GLN A 240 -4.01 -18.11 10.92
CA GLN A 240 -2.62 -18.19 11.38
C GLN A 240 -1.94 -19.41 10.74
N PRO A 241 -0.91 -19.25 9.90
CA PRO A 241 -0.01 -20.34 9.60
C PRO A 241 0.97 -20.44 10.76
N ASP A 242 0.86 -21.49 11.57
CA ASP A 242 1.99 -22.21 12.21
C ASP A 242 1.46 -23.08 13.36
N ALA A 243 0.74 -24.13 12.98
CA ALA A 243 0.64 -25.33 13.79
C ALA A 243 1.00 -26.51 12.87
N ALA A 244 2.27 -26.92 12.92
CA ALA A 244 2.75 -28.17 12.35
C ALA A 244 3.40 -28.99 13.48
N PRO A 245 3.31 -30.34 13.38
CA PRO A 245 3.41 -31.28 14.50
C PRO A 245 4.81 -31.50 15.07
#